data_AF-A0A2E0SHA1-F1
#
_entry.id   AF-A0A2E0SHA1-F1
#
_cell.length_a   1.000
_cell.length_b   1.000
_cell.length_c   1.000
_cell.angle_alpha   90.00
_cell.angle_beta   90.00
_cell.angle_gamma   90.00
#
_symmetry.space_group_name_H-M   'P 1'
#
loop_
_entity.id
_entity.type
_entity.pdbx_description
1 polymer ?
#
loop_
_entity_poly.entity_id
_entity_poly.type
_entity_poly.pdbx_seq_one_letter_code
_entity_poly.pdbx_strand_id
1 'polypeptide(L)'
;MTRQVMEFAYSLLSDVVVELEFKLMQTGSCNSLLTRCAGEASLALGFSELAERCESLLQRSDWDGFFGGVFTNIELPEVVPDQMCELSEYEEAERRFPVFPEDNAESAIQKHYPEFHERGLADPIDALTGTDLEFELECTALSFVLLGEVNRAMEFAKTIKEKERRFHVIATIALEHFRHGNTEAADHFLSMLPSDWLSHWYAVRFAVGICNRIPWELYPYPDY
;
A
#
# COMPACT_ATOMS: atom_id res chain seq x y z
N MET A 1 2.57 -0.12 18.89
CA MET A 1 2.27 -1.22 17.97
C MET A 1 2.31 -2.56 18.69
N THR A 2 1.30 -3.42 18.48
CA THR A 2 1.21 -4.72 19.16
C THR A 2 2.08 -5.77 18.45
N ARG A 3 2.47 -6.82 19.19
CA ARG A 3 3.20 -7.96 18.63
C ARG A 3 2.44 -8.64 17.49
N GLN A 4 1.11 -8.76 17.62
CA GLN A 4 0.24 -9.39 16.62
C GLN A 4 0.28 -8.64 15.28
N VAL A 5 0.25 -7.30 15.30
CA VAL A 5 0.34 -6.47 14.07
C VAL A 5 1.68 -6.68 13.37
N MET A 6 2.78 -6.73 14.13
CA MET A 6 4.11 -6.99 13.57
C MET A 6 4.24 -8.39 12.97
N GLU A 7 3.70 -9.41 13.64
CA GLU A 7 3.69 -10.78 13.12
C GLU A 7 2.85 -10.87 11.82
N PHE A 8 1.75 -10.13 11.74
CA PHE A 8 0.94 -10.09 10.52
C PHE A 8 1.64 -9.35 9.38
N ALA A 9 2.26 -8.19 9.64
CA ALA A 9 3.05 -7.46 8.65
C ALA A 9 4.21 -8.30 8.11
N TYR A 10 4.90 -9.03 9.00
CA TYR A 10 5.95 -9.97 8.62
C TYR A 10 5.41 -11.08 7.71
N SER A 11 4.26 -11.67 8.05
CA SER A 11 3.64 -12.71 7.21
C SER A 11 3.33 -12.20 5.81
N LEU A 12 2.74 -11.01 5.68
CA LEU A 12 2.43 -10.40 4.39
C LEU A 12 3.67 -10.20 3.52
N LEU A 13 4.75 -9.66 4.10
CA LEU A 13 6.01 -9.47 3.37
C LEU A 13 6.69 -10.80 3.05
N SER A 14 6.68 -11.75 3.98
CA SER A 14 7.24 -13.08 3.78
C SER A 14 6.57 -13.82 2.63
N ASP A 15 5.24 -13.78 2.52
CA ASP A 15 4.50 -14.42 1.44
C ASP A 15 4.88 -13.81 0.07
N VAL A 16 5.03 -12.48 0.00
CA VAL A 16 5.51 -11.80 -1.21
C VAL A 16 6.93 -12.25 -1.58
N VAL A 17 7.85 -12.32 -0.61
CA VAL A 17 9.24 -12.74 -0.85
C VAL A 17 9.31 -14.19 -1.32
N VAL A 18 8.52 -15.09 -0.72
CA VAL A 18 8.47 -16.51 -1.12
C VAL A 18 7.98 -16.67 -2.55
N GLU A 19 6.95 -15.93 -2.96
CA GLU A 19 6.47 -15.99 -4.35
C GLU A 19 7.50 -15.40 -5.33
N LEU A 20 8.22 -14.33 -4.96
CA LEU A 20 9.30 -13.77 -5.78
C LEU A 20 10.46 -14.76 -5.94
N GLU A 21 10.85 -15.47 -4.87
CA GLU A 21 11.84 -16.56 -4.91
C GLU A 21 11.38 -17.68 -5.83
N PHE A 22 10.11 -18.08 -5.72
CA PHE A 22 9.53 -19.09 -6.57
C PHE A 22 9.56 -18.69 -8.05
N LYS A 23 9.19 -17.44 -8.37
CA LYS A 23 9.28 -16.91 -9.75
C LYS A 23 10.71 -16.91 -10.27
N LEU A 24 11.67 -16.42 -9.48
CA LEU A 24 13.09 -16.45 -9.85
C LEU A 24 13.56 -17.86 -10.17
N MET A 25 13.18 -18.86 -9.35
CA MET A 25 13.53 -20.27 -9.60
C MET A 25 12.89 -20.83 -10.87
N GLN A 26 11.68 -20.39 -11.23
CA GLN A 26 10.97 -20.87 -12.41
C GLN A 26 11.45 -20.22 -13.71
N THR A 27 11.72 -18.91 -13.69
CA THR A 27 11.94 -18.13 -14.92
C THR A 27 13.35 -17.56 -15.04
N GLY A 28 14.16 -17.60 -13.99
CA GLY A 28 15.45 -16.90 -13.95
C GLY A 28 15.33 -15.40 -13.64
N SER A 29 14.09 -14.90 -13.47
CA SER A 29 13.79 -13.48 -13.30
C SER A 29 12.73 -13.25 -12.21
N CYS A 30 12.76 -12.09 -11.56
CA CYS A 30 11.68 -11.66 -10.66
C CYS A 30 11.28 -10.21 -10.95
N ASN A 31 10.14 -9.76 -10.44
CA ASN A 31 9.71 -8.37 -10.58
C ASN A 31 10.59 -7.49 -9.69
N SER A 32 11.67 -6.94 -10.25
CA SER A 32 12.67 -6.16 -9.51
C SER A 32 12.10 -4.95 -8.77
N LEU A 33 11.10 -4.27 -9.32
CA LEU A 33 10.43 -3.13 -8.67
C LEU A 33 9.68 -3.57 -7.41
N LEU A 34 8.94 -4.67 -7.49
CA LEU A 34 8.24 -5.25 -6.35
C LEU A 34 9.23 -5.80 -5.31
N THR A 35 10.29 -6.49 -5.75
CA THR A 35 11.35 -6.98 -4.88
C THR A 35 12.01 -5.83 -4.11
N ARG A 36 12.33 -4.72 -4.78
CA ARG A 36 12.88 -3.52 -4.14
C ARG A 36 11.89 -2.92 -3.15
N CYS A 37 10.63 -2.75 -3.54
CA CYS A 37 9.60 -2.21 -2.66
C CYS A 37 9.43 -3.07 -1.38
N ALA A 38 9.37 -4.40 -1.52
CA ALA A 38 9.28 -5.32 -0.41
C ALA A 38 10.54 -5.31 0.47
N GLY A 39 11.74 -5.22 -0.13
CA GLY A 39 13.00 -5.11 0.59
C GLY A 39 13.12 -3.82 1.38
N GLU A 40 12.79 -2.67 0.78
CA GLU A 40 12.79 -1.37 1.46
C GLU A 40 11.72 -1.28 2.55
N ALA A 41 10.54 -1.85 2.32
CA ALA A 41 9.52 -1.98 3.36
C ALA A 41 10.03 -2.84 4.53
N SER A 42 10.69 -3.96 4.23
CA SER A 42 11.30 -4.83 5.24
C SER A 42 12.39 -4.10 6.04
N LEU A 43 13.24 -3.30 5.39
CA LEU A 43 14.23 -2.44 6.06
C LEU A 43 13.55 -1.45 7.00
N ALA A 44 12.56 -0.69 6.50
CA ALA A 44 11.84 0.31 7.28
C ALA A 44 11.11 -0.28 8.51
N LEU A 45 10.69 -1.55 8.43
CA LEU A 45 10.03 -2.27 9.52
C LEU A 45 10.99 -3.06 10.42
N GLY A 46 12.30 -3.10 10.10
CA GLY A 46 13.30 -3.82 10.89
C GLY A 46 13.31 -5.35 10.65
N PHE A 47 12.77 -5.81 9.53
CA PHE A 47 12.77 -7.23 9.12
C PHE A 47 14.03 -7.56 8.30
N SER A 48 15.20 -7.49 8.93
CA SER A 48 16.50 -7.64 8.26
C SER A 48 16.62 -8.91 7.41
N GLU A 49 16.10 -10.05 7.89
CA GLU A 49 16.10 -11.31 7.13
C GLU A 49 15.36 -11.20 5.80
N LEU A 50 14.18 -10.56 5.78
CA LEU A 50 13.41 -10.37 4.55
C LEU A 50 14.08 -9.38 3.61
N ALA A 51 14.72 -8.34 4.15
CA ALA A 51 15.50 -7.39 3.36
C ALA A 51 16.71 -8.06 2.67
N GLU A 52 17.48 -8.88 3.40
CA GLU A 52 18.62 -9.64 2.86
C GLU A 52 18.18 -10.61 1.75
N ARG A 53 17.02 -11.25 1.91
CA ARG A 53 16.44 -12.11 0.88
C ARG A 53 16.06 -11.32 -0.37
N CYS A 54 15.43 -10.16 -0.22
CA CYS A 54 15.13 -9.27 -1.36
C CYS A 54 16.39 -8.78 -2.08
N GLU A 55 17.44 -8.44 -1.35
CA GLU A 55 18.72 -8.04 -1.94
C GLU A 55 19.35 -9.20 -2.74
N SER A 56 19.36 -10.42 -2.17
CA SER A 56 19.80 -11.64 -2.88
C SER A 56 18.99 -11.89 -4.15
N LEU A 57 17.67 -11.66 -4.13
CA LEU A 57 16.81 -11.76 -5.31
C LEU A 57 17.19 -10.75 -6.39
N LEU A 58 17.44 -9.48 -6.02
CA LEU A 58 17.86 -8.44 -6.97
C LEU A 58 19.19 -8.78 -7.64
N GLN A 59 20.18 -9.24 -6.86
CA GLN A 59 21.50 -9.62 -7.37
C GLN A 59 21.46 -10.84 -8.30
N ARG A 60 20.45 -11.69 -8.16
CA ARG A 60 20.29 -12.93 -8.95
C ARG A 60 19.34 -12.78 -10.13
N SER A 61 18.55 -11.71 -10.18
CA SER A 61 17.61 -11.48 -11.26
C SER A 61 18.36 -11.16 -12.55
N ASP A 62 17.92 -11.76 -13.65
CA ASP A 62 18.43 -11.44 -14.97
C ASP A 62 17.92 -10.07 -15.49
N TRP A 63 18.40 -9.71 -16.67
CA TRP A 63 18.04 -8.49 -17.40
C TRP A 63 16.52 -8.35 -17.62
N ASP A 64 15.84 -9.44 -17.92
CA ASP A 64 14.39 -9.45 -18.18
C ASP A 64 13.59 -9.13 -16.92
N GLY A 65 14.10 -9.45 -15.72
CA GLY A 65 13.47 -9.05 -14.45
C GLY A 65 13.53 -7.53 -14.17
N PHE A 66 14.47 -6.81 -14.79
CA PHE A 66 14.60 -5.35 -14.64
C PHE A 66 13.89 -4.57 -15.74
N PHE A 67 13.93 -5.07 -16.97
CA PHE A 67 13.48 -4.33 -18.14
C PHE A 67 12.33 -5.00 -18.89
N GLY A 68 11.90 -6.19 -18.44
CA GLY A 68 10.76 -6.89 -19.00
C GLY A 68 9.49 -6.06 -18.94
N GLY A 69 8.93 -5.76 -20.11
CA GLY A 69 7.69 -4.97 -20.24
C GLY A 69 7.88 -3.45 -20.14
N VAL A 70 9.12 -2.94 -20.07
CA VAL A 70 9.38 -1.50 -20.13
C VAL A 70 9.16 -1.01 -21.57
N PHE A 71 8.11 -0.19 -21.78
CA PHE A 71 7.90 0.54 -23.02
C PHE A 71 8.59 1.90 -22.90
N THR A 72 9.73 2.06 -23.56
CA THR A 72 10.50 3.31 -23.53
C THR A 72 10.94 3.73 -24.93
N ASN A 73 11.02 5.04 -25.15
CA ASN A 73 11.61 5.64 -26.34
C ASN A 73 13.12 5.88 -26.20
N ILE A 74 13.70 5.44 -25.08
CA ILE A 74 15.12 5.58 -24.74
C ILE A 74 15.76 4.20 -24.89
N GLU A 75 16.97 4.16 -25.44
CA GLU A 75 17.77 2.94 -25.49
C GLU A 75 18.07 2.46 -24.07
N LEU A 76 17.72 1.20 -23.79
CA LEU A 76 18.02 0.58 -22.50
C LEU A 76 19.51 0.21 -22.43
N PRO A 77 20.14 0.26 -21.25
CA PRO A 77 21.54 -0.12 -21.14
C PRO A 77 21.73 -1.61 -21.50
N GLU A 78 22.94 -2.02 -21.88
CA GLU A 78 23.21 -3.44 -22.18
C GLU A 78 23.35 -4.30 -20.92
N VAL A 79 23.53 -3.67 -19.77
CA VAL A 79 23.78 -4.31 -18.46
C VAL A 79 22.98 -3.62 -17.36
N VAL A 80 22.56 -4.38 -16.34
CA VAL A 80 21.86 -3.83 -15.16
C VAL A 80 22.83 -2.93 -14.40
N PRO A 81 22.52 -1.65 -14.17
CA PRO A 81 23.30 -0.81 -13.28
C PRO A 81 23.34 -1.40 -11.87
N ASP A 82 24.50 -1.41 -11.22
CA ASP A 82 24.67 -1.98 -9.87
C ASP A 82 23.64 -1.44 -8.86
N GLN A 83 23.32 -0.15 -8.95
CA GLN A 83 22.30 0.50 -8.12
C GLN A 83 20.92 -0.15 -8.21
N MET A 84 20.56 -0.74 -9.36
CA MET A 84 19.31 -1.46 -9.56
C MET A 84 19.32 -2.84 -8.87
N CYS A 85 20.51 -3.40 -8.63
CA CYS A 85 20.70 -4.68 -7.93
C CYS A 85 20.80 -4.53 -6.40
N GLU A 86 20.90 -3.31 -5.88
CA GLU A 86 21.08 -3.01 -4.46
C GLU A 86 19.82 -2.39 -3.85
N LEU A 87 19.52 -2.71 -2.58
CA LEU A 87 18.50 -1.98 -1.83
C LEU A 87 19.01 -0.58 -1.46
N SER A 88 18.08 0.35 -1.28
CA SER A 88 18.42 1.66 -0.74
C SER A 88 18.92 1.55 0.70
N GLU A 89 19.75 2.51 1.13
CA GLU A 89 20.15 2.64 2.54
C GLU A 89 18.92 2.79 3.45
N TYR A 90 19.08 2.41 4.72
CA TYR A 90 18.00 2.43 5.70
C TYR A 90 17.32 3.80 5.79
N GLU A 91 18.11 4.88 5.80
CA GLU A 91 17.61 6.27 5.87
C GLU A 91 16.77 6.68 4.66
N GLU A 92 17.02 6.11 3.49
CA GLU A 92 16.20 6.34 2.29
C GLU A 92 14.91 5.50 2.37
N ALA A 93 15.01 4.24 2.80
CA ALA A 93 13.83 3.40 3.03
C ALA A 93 12.88 4.02 4.07
N GLU A 94 13.40 4.59 5.15
CA GLU A 94 12.61 5.34 6.14
C GLU A 94 11.96 6.60 5.56
N ARG A 95 12.66 7.33 4.67
CA ARG A 95 12.09 8.50 3.99
C ARG A 95 10.99 8.12 3.02
N ARG A 96 11.08 6.96 2.39
CA ARG A 96 10.06 6.42 1.48
C ARG A 96 8.82 5.93 2.21
N PHE A 97 8.99 5.36 3.40
CA PHE A 97 7.90 4.88 4.26
C PHE A 97 7.91 5.64 5.60
N PRO A 98 7.65 6.95 5.60
CA PRO A 98 7.72 7.75 6.82
C PRO A 98 6.65 7.28 7.81
N VAL A 99 6.92 7.47 9.10
CA VAL A 99 5.92 7.23 10.14
C VAL A 99 4.71 8.12 9.89
N PHE A 100 3.51 7.54 9.92
CA PHE A 100 2.28 8.32 9.84
C PHE A 100 1.98 8.88 11.24
N PRO A 101 1.88 10.21 11.41
CA PRO A 101 1.57 10.78 12.71
C PRO A 101 0.11 10.46 13.07
N GLU A 102 -0.10 9.61 14.08
CA GLU A 102 -1.44 9.19 14.55
C GLU A 102 -2.35 10.38 14.89
N ASP A 103 -1.78 11.47 15.39
CA ASP A 103 -2.51 12.67 15.81
C ASP A 103 -3.07 13.50 14.64
N ASN A 104 -2.82 13.12 13.37
CA ASN A 104 -2.93 14.08 12.28
C ASN A 104 -3.39 13.54 10.93
N ALA A 105 -4.18 12.46 10.88
CA ALA A 105 -4.88 12.10 9.64
C ALA A 105 -5.68 13.30 9.09
N GLU A 106 -6.33 14.06 9.99
CA GLU A 106 -6.99 15.31 9.64
C GLU A 106 -6.02 16.36 9.11
N SER A 107 -4.89 16.66 9.78
CA SER A 107 -3.97 17.66 9.21
C SER A 107 -3.26 17.18 7.95
N ALA A 108 -3.09 15.86 7.75
CA ALA A 108 -2.56 15.32 6.51
C ALA A 108 -3.54 15.60 5.37
N ILE A 109 -4.84 15.35 5.57
CA ILE A 109 -5.91 15.74 4.64
C ILE A 109 -5.91 17.26 4.44
N GLN A 110 -5.94 18.08 5.50
CA GLN A 110 -5.98 19.54 5.38
C GLN A 110 -4.77 20.12 4.64
N LYS A 111 -3.57 19.57 4.87
CA LYS A 111 -2.32 20.08 4.30
C LYS A 111 -2.16 19.66 2.84
N HIS A 112 -2.48 18.42 2.51
CA HIS A 112 -2.18 17.85 1.21
C HIS A 112 -3.39 17.83 0.27
N TYR A 113 -4.62 17.85 0.81
CA TYR A 113 -5.87 17.71 0.07
C TYR A 113 -7.03 18.52 0.69
N PRO A 114 -6.89 19.85 0.83
CA PRO A 114 -7.90 20.69 1.47
C PRO A 114 -9.29 20.57 0.81
N GLU A 115 -9.35 20.29 -0.49
CA GLU A 115 -10.60 20.09 -1.24
C GLU A 115 -11.39 18.84 -0.82
N PHE A 116 -10.73 17.82 -0.26
CA PHE A 116 -11.38 16.62 0.27
C PHE A 116 -11.71 16.77 1.75
N HIS A 117 -10.95 17.58 2.51
CA HIS A 117 -11.27 17.90 3.90
C HIS A 117 -12.64 18.57 4.03
N GLU A 118 -12.90 19.60 3.22
CA GLU A 118 -14.18 20.32 3.23
C GLU A 118 -15.37 19.41 2.87
N ARG A 119 -15.14 18.38 2.04
CA ARG A 119 -16.17 17.40 1.64
C ARG A 119 -16.43 16.34 2.71
N GLY A 120 -15.39 15.89 3.43
CA GLY A 120 -15.55 14.98 4.57
C GLY A 120 -16.33 15.60 5.74
N LEU A 121 -16.42 16.94 5.79
CA LEU A 121 -17.21 17.69 6.78
C LEU A 121 -18.61 18.08 6.30
N ALA A 122 -18.90 17.97 5.00
CA ALA A 122 -20.21 18.31 4.43
C ALA A 122 -21.28 17.25 4.78
N ASP A 123 -22.56 17.66 4.76
CA ASP A 123 -23.69 16.73 4.95
C ASP A 123 -23.66 15.66 3.83
N PRO A 124 -23.82 14.36 4.15
CA PRO A 124 -23.82 13.27 3.16
C PRO A 124 -24.74 13.50 1.95
N ILE A 125 -25.86 14.21 2.13
CA ILE A 125 -26.78 14.52 1.03
C ILE A 125 -26.14 15.50 0.05
N ASP A 126 -25.43 16.51 0.54
CA ASP A 126 -24.76 17.53 -0.29
C ASP A 126 -23.53 16.96 -1.01
N ALA A 127 -22.80 16.04 -0.37
CA ALA A 127 -21.67 15.33 -0.98
C ALA A 127 -22.08 14.37 -2.11
N LEU A 128 -23.32 13.83 -2.06
CA LEU A 128 -23.87 12.93 -3.09
C LEU A 128 -24.53 13.69 -4.25
N THR A 129 -25.01 14.91 -4.03
CA THR A 129 -25.65 15.71 -5.07
C THR A 129 -24.64 16.44 -5.94
N GLY A 130 -23.94 15.74 -6.83
CA GLY A 130 -23.20 16.41 -7.91
C GLY A 130 -22.07 15.66 -8.59
N THR A 131 -21.63 14.50 -8.08
CA THR A 131 -20.48 13.80 -8.63
C THR A 131 -20.85 12.40 -9.13
N ASP A 132 -20.96 12.23 -10.46
CA ASP A 132 -21.09 10.92 -11.11
C ASP A 132 -19.73 10.21 -11.29
N LEU A 133 -18.65 10.78 -10.75
CA LEU A 133 -17.29 10.27 -10.89
C LEU A 133 -16.97 9.31 -9.74
N GLU A 134 -16.80 8.03 -10.06
CA GLU A 134 -16.46 6.96 -9.11
C GLU A 134 -15.23 7.29 -8.24
N PHE A 135 -14.26 8.03 -8.80
CA PHE A 135 -13.08 8.54 -8.09
C PHE A 135 -13.44 9.49 -6.94
N GLU A 136 -14.40 10.39 -7.16
CA GLU A 136 -14.80 11.36 -6.14
C GLU A 136 -15.54 10.68 -4.98
N LEU A 137 -16.35 9.67 -5.29
CA LEU A 137 -17.03 8.84 -4.29
C LEU A 137 -16.00 8.06 -3.44
N GLU A 138 -14.97 7.50 -4.07
CA GLU A 138 -13.87 6.82 -3.39
C GLU A 138 -13.10 7.79 -2.47
N CYS A 139 -12.64 8.94 -2.96
CA CYS A 139 -11.92 9.93 -2.15
C CYS A 139 -12.75 10.45 -0.98
N THR A 140 -14.06 10.65 -1.19
CA THR A 140 -14.98 11.05 -0.12
C THR A 140 -15.10 9.95 0.93
N ALA A 141 -15.28 8.69 0.53
CA ALA A 141 -15.34 7.56 1.43
C ALA A 141 -14.03 7.42 2.25
N LEU A 142 -12.87 7.51 1.61
CA LEU A 142 -11.55 7.43 2.25
C LEU A 142 -11.33 8.57 3.26
N SER A 143 -11.86 9.76 2.98
CA SER A 143 -11.82 10.87 3.94
C SER A 143 -12.63 10.54 5.20
N PHE A 144 -13.81 9.93 5.06
CA PHE A 144 -14.57 9.43 6.21
C PHE A 144 -13.83 8.33 6.99
N VAL A 145 -13.08 7.47 6.30
CA VAL A 145 -12.24 6.46 6.98
C VAL A 145 -11.24 7.11 7.92
N LEU A 146 -10.49 8.11 7.43
CA LEU A 146 -9.49 8.83 8.23
C LEU A 146 -10.09 9.65 9.38
N LEU A 147 -11.33 10.10 9.23
CA LEU A 147 -12.06 10.78 10.30
C LEU A 147 -12.67 9.80 11.32
N GLY A 148 -12.49 8.48 11.14
CA GLY A 148 -13.07 7.44 11.99
C GLY A 148 -14.57 7.21 11.76
N GLU A 149 -15.16 7.83 10.73
CA GLU A 149 -16.56 7.74 10.36
C GLU A 149 -16.84 6.48 9.52
N VAL A 150 -16.47 5.30 10.04
CA VAL A 150 -16.50 4.01 9.32
C VAL A 150 -17.88 3.69 8.72
N ASN A 151 -18.95 3.98 9.45
CA ASN A 151 -20.31 3.74 8.95
C ASN A 151 -20.62 4.58 7.71
N ARG A 152 -20.22 5.86 7.71
CA ARG A 152 -20.40 6.76 6.57
C ARG A 152 -19.52 6.33 5.39
N ALA A 153 -18.26 5.99 5.64
CA ALA A 153 -17.38 5.45 4.62
C ALA A 153 -18.00 4.22 3.92
N MET A 154 -18.61 3.32 4.70
CA MET A 154 -19.30 2.13 4.17
C MET A 154 -20.59 2.43 3.41
N GLU A 155 -21.32 3.49 3.76
CA GLU A 155 -22.48 3.95 2.98
C GLU A 155 -22.05 4.44 1.59
N PHE A 156 -20.99 5.25 1.52
CA PHE A 156 -20.41 5.69 0.24
C PHE A 156 -19.79 4.54 -0.54
N ALA A 157 -19.07 3.61 0.11
CA ALA A 157 -18.50 2.45 -0.55
C ALA A 157 -19.56 1.61 -1.30
N LYS A 158 -20.81 1.57 -0.80
CA LYS A 158 -21.93 0.85 -1.46
C LYS A 158 -22.42 1.55 -2.72
N THR A 159 -22.21 2.85 -2.88
CA THR A 159 -22.64 3.60 -4.08
C THR A 159 -21.62 3.52 -5.21
N ILE A 160 -20.36 3.18 -4.89
CA ILE A 160 -19.28 2.94 -5.86
C ILE A 160 -19.60 1.66 -6.65
N LYS A 161 -19.73 1.79 -7.98
CA LYS A 161 -19.99 0.68 -8.92
C LYS A 161 -18.70 -0.06 -9.27
N GLU A 162 -17.57 0.66 -9.33
CA GLU A 162 -16.26 0.06 -9.61
C GLU A 162 -15.79 -0.77 -8.42
N LYS A 163 -15.70 -2.10 -8.61
CA LYS A 163 -15.38 -3.03 -7.53
C LYS A 163 -14.04 -2.72 -6.87
N GLU A 164 -13.02 -2.41 -7.68
CA GLU A 164 -11.66 -2.15 -7.17
C GLU A 164 -11.61 -0.94 -6.25
N ARG A 165 -12.29 0.16 -6.62
CA ARG A 165 -12.39 1.36 -5.78
C ARG A 165 -13.12 1.08 -4.48
N ARG A 166 -14.22 0.32 -4.55
CA ARG A 166 -14.95 -0.10 -3.35
C ARG A 166 -14.08 -0.96 -2.44
N PHE A 167 -13.31 -1.88 -3.00
CA PHE A 167 -12.38 -2.73 -2.25
C PHE A 167 -11.25 -1.90 -1.64
N HIS A 168 -10.75 -0.88 -2.33
CA HIS A 168 -9.77 0.04 -1.78
C HIS A 168 -10.29 0.79 -0.53
N VAL A 169 -11.54 1.24 -0.54
CA VAL A 169 -12.18 1.82 0.66
C VAL A 169 -12.23 0.80 1.80
N ILE A 170 -12.70 -0.41 1.54
CA ILE A 170 -12.81 -1.48 2.56
C ILE A 170 -11.44 -1.85 3.13
N ALA A 171 -10.42 -1.94 2.28
CA ALA A 171 -9.05 -2.22 2.69
C ALA A 171 -8.48 -1.08 3.55
N THR A 172 -8.76 0.17 3.19
CA THR A 172 -8.33 1.33 3.99
C THR A 172 -9.00 1.33 5.36
N ILE A 173 -10.28 0.93 5.46
CA ILE A 173 -10.97 0.74 6.75
C ILE A 173 -10.25 -0.32 7.59
N ALA A 174 -9.93 -1.48 7.01
CA ALA A 174 -9.20 -2.53 7.71
C ALA A 174 -7.82 -2.05 8.20
N LEU A 175 -7.09 -1.33 7.35
CA LEU A 175 -5.78 -0.75 7.65
C LEU A 175 -5.85 0.22 8.83
N GLU A 176 -6.82 1.15 8.83
CA GLU A 176 -7.02 2.07 9.94
C GLU A 176 -7.42 1.36 11.24
N HIS A 177 -8.23 0.31 11.18
CA HIS A 177 -8.52 -0.50 12.37
C HIS A 177 -7.26 -1.18 12.92
N PHE A 178 -6.38 -1.73 12.09
CA PHE A 178 -5.09 -2.27 12.55
C PHE A 178 -4.22 -1.21 13.22
N ARG A 179 -4.12 -0.02 12.63
CA ARG A 179 -3.33 1.10 13.18
C ARG A 179 -3.80 1.50 14.57
N HIS A 180 -5.11 1.49 14.80
CA HIS A 180 -5.70 1.76 16.10
C HIS A 180 -5.76 0.54 17.04
N GLY A 181 -5.17 -0.61 16.65
CA GLY A 181 -5.14 -1.83 17.46
C GLY A 181 -6.45 -2.61 17.53
N ASN A 182 -7.45 -2.26 16.72
CA ASN A 182 -8.75 -2.92 16.63
C ASN A 182 -8.71 -4.12 15.68
N THR A 183 -7.89 -5.12 16.00
CA THR A 183 -7.58 -6.26 15.12
C THR A 183 -8.81 -7.07 14.70
N GLU A 184 -9.75 -7.33 15.62
CA GLU A 184 -10.99 -8.05 15.31
C GLU A 184 -11.84 -7.34 14.24
N ALA A 185 -11.95 -6.01 14.33
CA ALA A 185 -12.66 -5.22 13.33
C ALA A 185 -11.91 -5.21 12.00
N ALA A 186 -10.58 -5.10 12.04
CA ALA A 186 -9.75 -5.14 10.84
C ALA A 186 -9.91 -6.48 10.09
N ASP A 187 -9.87 -7.60 10.80
CA ASP A 187 -10.07 -8.94 10.24
C ASP A 187 -11.48 -9.10 9.63
N HIS A 188 -12.50 -8.52 10.26
CA HIS A 188 -13.84 -8.47 9.69
C HIS A 188 -13.86 -7.79 8.31
N PHE A 189 -13.27 -6.60 8.19
CA PHE A 189 -13.24 -5.88 6.91
C PHE A 189 -12.35 -6.58 5.87
N LEU A 190 -11.22 -7.16 6.26
CA LEU A 190 -10.41 -7.99 5.37
C LEU A 190 -11.20 -9.18 4.82
N SER A 191 -12.04 -9.83 5.63
CA SER A 191 -12.86 -10.97 5.19
C SER A 191 -13.93 -10.60 4.13
N MET A 192 -14.21 -9.31 3.95
CA MET A 192 -15.14 -8.82 2.92
C MET A 192 -14.47 -8.68 1.55
N LEU A 193 -13.14 -8.71 1.49
CA LEU A 193 -12.37 -8.62 0.26
C LEU A 193 -12.24 -10.01 -0.38
N PRO A 194 -12.20 -10.10 -1.72
CA PRO A 194 -11.84 -11.35 -2.40
C PRO A 194 -10.49 -11.87 -1.90
N SER A 195 -10.34 -13.19 -1.81
CA SER A 195 -9.10 -13.82 -1.34
C SER A 195 -7.87 -13.49 -2.22
N ASP A 196 -8.10 -13.14 -3.48
CA ASP A 196 -7.09 -12.76 -4.47
C ASP A 196 -6.94 -11.24 -4.62
N TRP A 197 -7.68 -10.44 -3.86
CA TRP A 197 -7.62 -8.98 -3.96
C TRP A 197 -6.27 -8.41 -3.54
N LEU A 198 -5.65 -9.01 -2.52
CA LEU A 198 -4.36 -8.57 -2.00
C LEU A 198 -3.23 -9.00 -2.95
N SER A 199 -3.07 -8.25 -4.03
CA SER A 199 -1.91 -8.39 -4.91
C SER A 199 -0.62 -8.21 -4.12
N HIS A 200 0.50 -8.72 -4.61
CA HIS A 200 1.78 -8.56 -3.92
C HIS A 200 2.13 -7.09 -3.63
N TRP A 201 1.80 -6.18 -4.56
CA TRP A 201 1.97 -4.74 -4.36
C TRP A 201 1.13 -4.22 -3.19
N TYR A 202 -0.14 -4.62 -3.13
CA TYR A 202 -1.00 -4.25 -2.02
C TYR A 202 -0.58 -4.91 -0.71
N ALA A 203 -0.08 -6.14 -0.70
CA ALA A 203 0.43 -6.80 0.50
C ALA A 203 1.60 -6.03 1.13
N VAL A 204 2.56 -5.57 0.31
CA VAL A 204 3.68 -4.73 0.77
C VAL A 204 3.17 -3.41 1.35
N ARG A 205 2.31 -2.70 0.60
CA ARG A 205 1.71 -1.42 1.04
C ARG A 205 0.92 -1.61 2.34
N PHE A 206 0.13 -2.66 2.44
CA PHE A 206 -0.68 -2.96 3.62
C PHE A 206 0.19 -3.27 4.84
N ALA A 207 1.26 -4.06 4.68
CA ALA A 207 2.21 -4.36 5.76
C ALA A 207 2.85 -3.09 6.33
N VAL A 208 3.25 -2.14 5.48
CA VAL A 208 3.76 -0.83 5.90
C VAL A 208 2.67 -0.02 6.63
N GLY A 209 1.46 0.00 6.07
CA GLY A 209 0.34 0.77 6.60
C GLY A 209 -0.09 0.35 8.00
N ILE A 210 -0.26 -0.96 8.24
CA ILE A 210 -0.64 -1.49 9.57
C ILE A 210 0.43 -1.24 10.62
N CYS A 211 1.69 -1.06 10.21
CA CYS A 211 2.80 -0.69 11.07
C CYS A 211 2.94 0.82 11.32
N ASN A 212 1.86 1.57 11.10
CA ASN A 212 1.80 3.01 11.32
C ASN A 212 2.82 3.82 10.47
N ARG A 213 3.07 3.38 9.25
CA ARG A 213 3.86 4.13 8.24
C ARG A 213 2.96 4.50 7.06
N ILE A 214 3.38 5.50 6.28
CA ILE A 214 2.68 5.91 5.05
C ILE A 214 2.89 4.81 3.99
N PRO A 215 1.83 4.12 3.56
CA PRO A 215 1.95 2.98 2.65
C PRO A 215 2.10 3.37 1.18
N TRP A 216 1.66 4.57 0.78
CA TRP A 216 1.84 5.16 -0.54
C TRP A 216 1.77 6.70 -0.47
N GLU A 217 2.30 7.38 -1.49
CA GLU A 217 2.58 8.83 -1.46
C GLU A 217 1.35 9.69 -1.12
N LEU A 218 0.19 9.34 -1.65
CA LEU A 218 -1.05 10.10 -1.47
C LEU A 218 -1.99 9.52 -0.41
N TYR A 219 -1.52 8.66 0.50
CA TYR A 219 -2.38 7.99 1.48
C TYR A 219 -3.33 8.96 2.21
N PRO A 220 -4.66 8.68 2.24
CA PRO A 220 -5.32 7.44 1.86
C PRO A 220 -5.78 7.40 0.39
N TYR A 221 -5.59 8.48 -0.36
CA TYR A 221 -6.13 8.65 -1.71
C TYR A 221 -5.38 7.77 -2.72
N PRO A 222 -6.08 7.29 -3.76
CA PRO A 222 -5.46 6.52 -4.83
C PRO A 222 -4.36 7.33 -5.56
N ASP A 223 -3.25 6.67 -5.89
CA ASP A 223 -2.07 7.22 -6.59
C ASP A 223 -1.87 6.66 -8.01
N TYR A 224 -2.88 5.96 -8.56
CA TYR A 224 -2.81 5.26 -9.85
C TYR A 224 -3.25 6.08 -11.06
#